data_AF-T1AZ37-F1
#
_entry.id   AF-T1AZ37-F1
#
_cell.length_a   1.000
_cell.length_b   1.000
_cell.length_c   1.000
_cell.angle_alpha   90.00
_cell.angle_beta   90.00
_cell.angle_gamma   90.00
#
_symmetry.space_group_name_H-M   'P 1'
#
loop_
_entity.id
_entity.type
_entity.pdbx_description
1 polymer ?
#
loop_
_entity_poly.entity_id
_entity_poly.type
_entity_poly.pdbx_seq_one_letter_code
_entity_poly.pdbx_strand_id
1 'polypeptide(L)'
;MSSSDAAQGERGADGARSFEGRLLERMLTRLGNPEVEFTLWSGERIAPAGVEPVCRVRIGSRATLLSILSDPAVRFPDAYCDGRVQIEGDLVRLLERVYLAGERAPVASSLGRLLGRLRRPHVNTLAGSRANIHHHYDISNAFYQLWLGQTMAYTCAYYPTAETLPRSGA
;
A
#
# COMPACT_ATOMS: atom_id res chain seq x y z
N MET A 1 39.43 9.79 -33.88
CA MET A 1 38.48 10.71 -34.55
C MET A 1 37.11 10.08 -34.49
N SER A 2 36.15 10.77 -33.85
CA SER A 2 34.67 10.64 -33.89
C SER A 2 34.06 9.25 -33.58
N SER A 3 33.06 9.07 -32.72
CA SER A 3 31.98 9.93 -32.19
C SER A 3 31.65 9.40 -30.79
N SER A 4 31.54 10.19 -29.72
CA SER A 4 30.44 11.11 -29.39
C SER A 4 29.04 10.48 -29.53
N ASP A 5 28.30 10.59 -28.42
CA ASP A 5 26.83 10.71 -28.34
C ASP A 5 26.04 9.46 -27.91
N ALA A 6 25.82 9.36 -26.59
CA ALA A 6 24.53 9.03 -25.97
C ALA A 6 24.60 9.27 -24.45
N ALA A 7 24.97 10.50 -24.06
CA ALA A 7 24.78 11.00 -22.70
C ALA A 7 23.60 11.99 -22.74
N GLN A 8 22.37 11.48 -22.71
CA GLN A 8 21.17 12.32 -22.60
C GLN A 8 20.13 11.59 -21.74
N GLY A 9 19.86 12.15 -20.56
CA GLY A 9 18.78 11.64 -19.73
C GLY A 9 18.66 12.13 -18.28
N GLU A 10 19.66 12.81 -17.70
CA GLU A 10 19.55 13.29 -16.30
C GLU A 10 19.57 14.82 -16.24
N ARG A 11 18.44 15.43 -16.63
CA ARG A 11 18.09 16.79 -16.19
C ARG A 11 16.63 16.81 -15.74
N GLY A 12 16.42 17.27 -14.51
CA GLY A 12 15.11 17.70 -13.97
C GLY A 12 14.78 16.99 -12.66
N ALA A 13 14.56 17.65 -11.52
CA ALA A 13 14.42 19.08 -11.28
C ALA A 13 14.59 19.36 -9.78
N ASP A 14 15.52 20.25 -9.42
CA ASP A 14 15.48 20.98 -8.14
C ASP A 14 14.52 22.18 -8.30
N GLY A 15 13.32 21.89 -8.79
CA GLY A 15 12.19 22.80 -8.81
C GLY A 15 11.50 22.70 -7.46
N ALA A 16 11.16 23.83 -6.85
CA ALA A 16 10.50 23.87 -5.56
C ALA A 16 9.36 22.85 -5.49
N ARG A 17 9.51 21.83 -4.63
CA ARG A 17 8.52 20.76 -4.45
C ARG A 17 7.13 21.32 -4.23
N SER A 18 6.12 20.65 -4.79
CA SER A 18 4.73 21.02 -4.56
C SER A 18 4.41 20.95 -3.06
N PHE A 19 3.32 21.58 -2.64
CA PHE A 19 2.87 21.46 -1.26
C PHE A 19 2.60 19.99 -0.90
N GLU A 20 2.01 19.24 -1.83
CA GLU A 20 1.68 17.82 -1.68
C GLU A 20 2.94 16.96 -1.60
N GLY A 21 3.94 17.26 -2.44
CA GLY A 21 5.24 16.59 -2.42
C GLY A 21 5.97 16.79 -1.09
N ARG A 22 6.00 18.02 -0.56
CA ARG A 22 6.57 18.32 0.76
C ARG A 22 5.81 17.64 1.90
N LEU A 23 4.48 17.60 1.82
CA LEU A 23 3.64 16.92 2.81
C LEU A 23 3.92 15.42 2.84
N LEU A 24 3.97 14.79 1.67
CA LEU A 24 4.23 13.36 1.52
C LEU A 24 5.66 13.01 1.97
N GLU A 25 6.66 13.77 1.54
CA GLU A 25 8.04 13.60 2.00
C GLU A 25 8.15 13.67 3.52
N ARG A 26 7.54 14.69 4.15
CA ARG A 26 7.55 14.82 5.62
C ARG A 26 6.88 13.63 6.32
N MET A 27 5.83 13.07 5.72
CA MET A 27 5.19 11.85 6.22
C MET A 27 6.13 10.65 6.10
N LEU A 28 6.82 10.48 4.96
CA LEU A 28 7.78 9.40 4.73
C LEU A 28 8.96 9.49 5.70
N THR A 29 9.47 10.70 5.97
CA THR A 29 10.50 10.92 6.98
C THR A 29 10.03 10.50 8.37
N ARG A 30 8.77 10.78 8.73
CA ARG A 30 8.20 10.30 10.00
C ARG A 30 8.06 8.79 10.05
N LEU A 31 7.80 8.15 8.92
CA LEU A 31 7.76 6.69 8.77
C LEU A 31 9.17 6.06 8.68
N GLY A 32 10.23 6.83 8.91
CA GLY A 32 11.61 6.32 8.89
C GLY A 32 12.17 6.11 7.48
N ASN A 33 11.67 6.84 6.49
CA ASN A 33 12.09 6.79 5.09
C ASN A 33 12.10 5.37 4.51
N PRO A 34 10.91 4.75 4.34
CA PRO A 34 10.83 3.44 3.73
C PRO A 34 11.44 3.46 2.32
N GLU A 35 12.01 2.34 1.87
CA GLU A 35 12.61 2.15 0.54
C GLU A 35 11.53 2.06 -0.55
N VAL A 36 10.70 3.10 -0.64
CA VAL A 36 9.51 3.17 -1.49
C VAL A 36 9.54 4.49 -2.22
N GLU A 37 9.41 4.43 -3.54
CA GLU A 37 9.27 5.63 -4.35
C GLU A 37 7.78 5.97 -4.53
N PHE A 38 7.44 7.25 -4.42
CA PHE A 38 6.11 7.76 -4.75
C PHE A 38 6.15 8.67 -5.97
N THR A 39 5.22 8.45 -6.90
CA THR A 39 4.99 9.35 -8.03
C THR A 39 3.61 9.98 -7.91
N LEU A 40 3.55 11.30 -7.88
CA LEU A 40 2.30 12.06 -7.87
C LEU A 40 1.75 12.23 -9.30
N TRP A 41 0.47 12.57 -9.40
CA TRP A 41 -0.20 12.87 -10.68
C TRP A 41 0.43 14.02 -11.47
N SER A 42 1.19 14.89 -10.79
CA SER A 42 1.98 15.97 -11.40
C SER A 42 3.24 15.47 -12.12
N GLY A 43 3.59 14.19 -11.96
CA GLY A 43 4.88 13.64 -12.38
C GLY A 43 6.01 13.85 -11.36
N GLU A 44 5.72 14.55 -10.24
CA GLU A 44 6.69 14.72 -9.15
C GLU A 44 6.99 13.38 -8.49
N ARG A 45 8.28 13.06 -8.37
CA ARG A 45 8.77 11.81 -7.77
C ARG A 45 9.45 12.08 -6.44
N ILE A 46 9.14 11.25 -5.45
CA ILE A 46 9.72 11.28 -4.11
C ILE A 46 10.33 9.89 -3.88
N ALA A 47 11.64 9.82 -4.08
CA ALA A 47 12.42 8.59 -3.94
C ALA A 47 13.21 8.58 -2.62
N PRO A 48 13.49 7.40 -2.04
CA PRO A 48 14.40 7.27 -0.92
C PRO A 48 15.82 7.70 -1.33
N ALA A 49 16.55 8.35 -0.43
CA ALA A 49 17.90 8.83 -0.73
C ALA A 49 18.90 7.66 -0.73
N GLY A 50 19.59 7.44 -1.85
CA GLY A 50 20.75 6.54 -1.94
C GLY A 50 20.45 5.04 -1.90
N VAL A 51 19.19 4.63 -2.07
CA VAL A 51 18.78 3.22 -2.09
C VAL A 51 17.79 2.99 -3.24
N GLU A 52 17.91 1.85 -3.94
CA GLU A 52 16.93 1.46 -4.96
C GLU A 52 15.58 1.14 -4.30
N PRO A 53 14.46 1.72 -4.77
CA PRO A 53 13.16 1.44 -4.21
C PRO A 53 12.74 -0.01 -4.42
N VAL A 54 12.22 -0.64 -3.37
CA VAL A 54 11.63 -1.98 -3.41
C VAL A 54 10.32 -2.00 -4.19
N CYS A 55 9.61 -0.87 -4.19
CA CYS A 55 8.39 -0.68 -4.93
C CYS A 55 8.17 0.79 -5.29
N ARG A 56 7.41 1.02 -6.36
CA ARG A 56 7.04 2.34 -6.85
C ARG A 56 5.52 2.48 -6.74
N VAL A 57 5.07 3.51 -6.06
CA VAL A 57 3.65 3.79 -5.79
C VAL A 57 3.23 5.03 -6.56
N ARG A 58 2.32 4.87 -7.52
CA ARG A 58 1.77 5.97 -8.31
C ARG A 58 0.42 6.40 -7.77
N ILE A 59 0.28 7.68 -7.45
CA ILE A 59 -0.97 8.28 -6.96
C ILE A 59 -1.64 9.06 -8.09
N GLY A 60 -2.82 8.61 -8.53
CA GLY A 60 -3.48 9.14 -9.71
C GLY A 60 -4.10 10.53 -9.58
N SER A 61 -4.30 11.07 -8.37
CA SER A 61 -4.86 12.42 -8.20
C SER A 61 -4.65 13.02 -6.81
N ARG A 62 -4.81 14.35 -6.71
CA ARG A 62 -4.82 15.09 -5.44
C ARG A 62 -5.90 14.60 -4.48
N ALA A 63 -7.09 14.33 -5.01
CA ALA A 63 -8.20 13.81 -4.23
C ALA A 63 -7.85 12.44 -3.63
N THR A 64 -7.19 11.57 -4.40
CA THR A 64 -6.71 10.27 -3.92
C THR A 64 -5.73 10.44 -2.76
N LEU A 65 -4.70 11.28 -2.90
CA LEU A 65 -3.73 11.54 -1.83
C LEU A 65 -4.40 12.04 -0.56
N LEU A 66 -5.25 13.06 -0.66
CA LEU A 66 -5.93 13.64 0.51
C LEU A 66 -6.87 12.63 1.18
N SER A 67 -7.56 11.80 0.39
CA SER A 67 -8.41 10.73 0.93
C SER A 67 -7.58 9.72 1.71
N ILE A 68 -6.43 9.29 1.18
CA ILE A 68 -5.53 8.34 1.85
C ILE A 68 -5.00 8.94 3.15
N LEU A 69 -4.56 10.20 3.15
CA LEU A 69 -4.05 10.85 4.36
C LEU A 69 -5.11 10.99 5.47
N SER A 70 -6.41 10.99 5.13
CA SER A 70 -7.50 11.09 6.12
C SER A 70 -7.80 9.78 6.84
N ASP A 71 -7.76 8.65 6.13
CA ASP A 71 -7.95 7.30 6.69
C ASP A 71 -7.15 6.29 5.84
N PRO A 72 -5.84 6.15 6.09
CA PRO A 72 -4.98 5.31 5.27
C PRO A 72 -5.40 3.84 5.25
N ALA A 73 -5.92 3.33 6.37
CA ALA A 73 -6.27 1.92 6.53
C ALA A 73 -7.44 1.49 5.66
N VAL A 74 -8.35 2.41 5.32
CA VAL A 74 -9.53 2.13 4.48
C VAL A 74 -9.31 2.64 3.05
N ARG A 75 -8.81 3.87 2.91
CA ARG A 75 -8.78 4.57 1.61
C ARG A 75 -7.67 4.09 0.69
N PHE A 76 -6.58 3.55 1.24
CA PHE A 76 -5.50 3.01 0.42
C PHE A 76 -5.92 1.70 -0.29
N PRO A 77 -6.46 0.68 0.39
CA PRO A 77 -6.98 -0.51 -0.28
C PRO A 77 -8.04 -0.19 -1.33
N ASP A 78 -9.02 0.66 -1.01
CA ASP A 78 -10.05 1.09 -1.96
C ASP A 78 -9.42 1.73 -3.21
N ALA A 79 -8.48 2.66 -3.02
CA ALA A 79 -7.83 3.34 -4.12
C ALA A 79 -6.95 2.41 -4.98
N TYR A 80 -6.36 1.38 -4.37
CA TYR A 80 -5.62 0.35 -5.09
C TYR A 80 -6.56 -0.52 -5.94
N CYS A 81 -7.65 -1.01 -5.37
CA CYS A 81 -8.66 -1.80 -6.09
C CYS A 81 -9.29 -1.01 -7.26
N ASP A 82 -9.53 0.29 -7.07
CA ASP A 82 -10.05 1.19 -8.10
C ASP A 82 -9.00 1.59 -9.17
N GLY A 83 -7.74 1.17 -9.03
CA GLY A 83 -6.63 1.55 -9.92
C GLY A 83 -6.20 3.03 -9.80
N ARG A 84 -6.73 3.76 -8.80
CA ARG A 84 -6.35 5.15 -8.48
C ARG A 84 -4.98 5.23 -7.79
N VAL A 85 -4.58 4.15 -7.13
CA VAL A 85 -3.21 3.88 -6.68
C VAL A 85 -2.71 2.67 -7.46
N GLN A 86 -1.50 2.78 -8.01
CA GLN A 86 -0.84 1.69 -8.69
C GLN A 86 0.49 1.40 -8.02
N ILE A 87 0.83 0.11 -7.96
CA ILE A 87 2.05 -0.36 -7.32
C ILE A 87 2.80 -1.20 -8.33
N GLU A 88 4.06 -0.84 -8.55
CA GLU A 88 5.02 -1.63 -9.32
C GLU A 88 6.04 -2.21 -8.34
N GLY A 89 6.27 -3.52 -8.41
CA GLY A 89 7.15 -4.26 -7.50
C GLY A 89 6.37 -5.06 -6.45
N ASP A 90 6.99 -5.26 -5.29
CA ASP A 90 6.48 -6.15 -4.24
C ASP A 90 5.50 -5.43 -3.30
N LEU A 91 4.20 -5.68 -3.50
CA LEU A 91 3.13 -5.16 -2.65
C LEU A 91 3.24 -5.67 -1.20
N VAL A 92 3.62 -6.94 -0.99
CA VAL A 92 3.69 -7.51 0.36
C VAL A 92 4.78 -6.78 1.14
N ARG A 93 5.95 -6.62 0.52
CA ARG A 93 7.07 -5.90 1.13
C ARG A 93 6.76 -4.41 1.35
N LEU A 94 6.00 -3.77 0.45
CA LEU A 94 5.47 -2.42 0.70
C LEU A 94 4.65 -2.36 1.99
N LEU A 95 3.68 -3.28 2.13
CA LEU A 95 2.81 -3.33 3.30
C LEU A 95 3.62 -3.58 4.57
N GLU A 96 4.52 -4.57 4.56
CA GLU A 96 5.42 -4.85 5.70
C GLU A 96 6.22 -3.61 6.13
N ARG A 97 6.82 -2.88 5.18
CA ARG A 97 7.57 -1.66 5.46
C ARG A 97 6.69 -0.58 6.07
N VAL A 98 5.48 -0.37 5.55
CA VAL A 98 4.53 0.63 6.05
C VAL A 98 4.01 0.26 7.44
N TYR A 99 3.69 -1.02 7.69
CA TYR A 99 3.23 -1.49 9.00
C TYR A 99 4.31 -1.34 10.07
N LEU A 100 5.53 -1.82 9.80
CA LEU A 100 6.67 -1.71 10.73
C LEU A 100 7.06 -0.24 11.00
N ALA A 101 6.92 0.63 9.99
CA ALA A 101 7.11 2.06 10.15
C ALA A 101 6.00 2.71 10.99
N GLY A 102 4.75 2.29 10.78
CA GLY A 102 3.58 2.79 11.51
C GLY A 102 3.57 2.42 13.00
N GLU A 103 4.15 1.28 13.38
CA GLU A 103 4.36 0.93 14.80
C GLU A 103 5.33 1.90 15.49
N ARG A 104 6.30 2.44 14.73
CA ARG A 104 7.33 3.35 15.26
C ARG A 104 6.93 4.82 15.18
N ALA A 105 5.92 5.16 14.40
CA ALA A 105 5.53 6.52 14.10
C ALA A 105 4.04 6.75 14.38
N PRO A 106 3.65 7.68 15.27
CA PRO A 106 2.24 7.98 15.56
C PRO A 106 1.61 8.82 14.43
N VAL A 107 1.57 8.27 13.21
CA VAL A 107 1.20 8.99 11.97
C VAL A 107 -0.31 9.27 11.87
N ALA A 108 -1.14 8.68 12.75
CA ALA A 108 -2.59 8.91 12.75
C ALA A 108 -3.14 9.43 14.10
N SER A 109 -2.37 10.26 14.81
CA SER A 109 -2.66 10.53 16.22
C SER A 109 -3.63 11.69 16.54
N SER A 110 -4.36 12.31 15.61
CA SER A 110 -5.43 13.24 16.04
C SER A 110 -6.70 13.07 15.24
N LEU A 111 -6.61 13.12 13.91
CA LEU A 111 -7.77 12.98 13.05
C LEU A 111 -8.26 11.53 12.96
N GLY A 112 -7.34 10.56 12.86
CA GLY A 112 -7.67 9.13 12.93
C GLY A 112 -8.21 8.69 14.29
N ARG A 113 -7.75 9.30 15.39
CA ARG A 113 -8.32 9.07 16.74
C ARG A 113 -9.71 9.72 16.90
N LEU A 114 -9.92 10.90 16.34
CA LEU A 114 -11.22 11.58 16.34
C LEU A 114 -12.25 10.83 15.48
N LEU A 115 -11.86 10.41 14.27
CA LEU A 115 -12.68 9.58 13.38
C LEU A 115 -12.88 8.17 13.94
N GLY A 116 -11.88 7.62 14.64
CA GLY A 116 -12.00 6.38 15.40
C GLY A 116 -12.98 6.47 16.58
N ARG A 117 -13.19 7.65 17.17
CA ARG A 117 -14.27 7.91 18.13
C ARG A 117 -15.65 8.05 17.47
N LEU A 118 -15.69 8.46 16.20
CA LEU A 118 -16.91 8.46 15.36
C LEU A 118 -17.24 7.09 14.77
N ARG A 119 -16.25 6.19 14.65
CA ARG A 119 -16.44 4.76 14.43
C ARG A 119 -17.09 4.17 15.68
N ARG A 120 -18.41 4.34 15.79
CA ARG A 120 -19.21 3.50 16.67
C ARG A 120 -18.98 2.06 16.23
N PRO A 121 -18.62 1.13 17.14
CA PRO A 121 -18.71 -0.28 16.80
C PRO A 121 -20.14 -0.52 16.33
N HIS A 122 -20.30 -0.98 15.10
CA HIS A 122 -21.61 -1.47 14.66
C HIS A 122 -21.96 -2.59 15.64
N VAL A 123 -22.96 -2.34 16.49
CA VAL A 123 -23.49 -3.37 17.37
C VAL A 123 -23.94 -4.50 16.45
N ASN A 124 -23.38 -5.69 16.65
CA ASN A 124 -23.63 -6.84 15.79
C ASN A 124 -25.08 -7.31 16.05
N THR A 125 -26.02 -6.67 15.37
CA THR A 125 -27.45 -6.97 15.46
C THR A 125 -27.81 -7.89 14.30
N LEU A 126 -28.67 -8.89 14.52
CA LEU A 126 -29.09 -9.83 13.46
C LEU A 126 -29.57 -9.12 12.19
N ALA A 127 -30.27 -7.99 12.33
CA ALA A 127 -30.71 -7.16 11.20
C ALA A 127 -29.55 -6.43 10.49
N GLY A 128 -28.58 -5.90 11.24
CA GLY A 128 -27.36 -5.29 10.69
C GLY A 128 -26.40 -6.29 10.06
N SER A 129 -26.27 -7.49 10.65
CA SER A 129 -25.54 -8.60 10.06
C SER A 129 -26.17 -8.99 8.72
N ARG A 130 -27.50 -9.12 8.64
CA ARG A 130 -28.21 -9.42 7.39
C ARG A 130 -27.94 -8.36 6.31
N ALA A 131 -27.94 -7.08 6.66
CA ALA A 131 -27.62 -5.99 5.73
C ALA A 131 -26.13 -6.01 5.30
N ASN A 132 -25.20 -6.29 6.20
CA ASN A 132 -23.77 -6.44 5.89
C ASN A 132 -23.47 -7.70 5.05
N ILE A 133 -24.27 -8.75 5.22
CA ILE A 133 -24.20 -10.03 4.51
C ILE A 133 -24.66 -9.87 3.05
N HIS A 134 -25.35 -8.79 2.66
CA HIS A 134 -25.91 -8.65 1.30
C HIS A 134 -24.90 -8.37 0.16
N HIS A 135 -23.59 -8.46 0.41
CA HIS A 135 -22.57 -8.59 -0.63
C HIS A 135 -21.86 -9.94 -0.52
N HIS A 136 -22.60 -11.04 -0.72
CA HIS A 136 -21.97 -12.33 -0.98
C HIS A 136 -21.38 -12.27 -2.38
N TYR A 137 -20.05 -12.25 -2.46
CA TYR A 137 -19.39 -12.64 -3.69
C TYR A 137 -19.72 -14.12 -3.90
N ASP A 138 -20.38 -14.46 -5.00
CA ASP A 138 -20.61 -15.86 -5.40
C ASP A 138 -19.26 -16.48 -5.84
N ILE A 139 -18.41 -16.78 -4.86
CA ILE A 139 -17.12 -17.42 -5.05
C ILE A 139 -17.30 -18.91 -4.81
N SER A 140 -17.24 -19.68 -5.90
CA SER A 140 -17.43 -21.13 -5.83
C SER A 140 -16.19 -21.86 -5.31
N ASN A 141 -16.37 -23.12 -4.88
CA ASN A 141 -15.26 -24.00 -4.50
C ASN A 141 -14.23 -24.18 -5.64
N ALA A 142 -14.64 -24.06 -6.91
CA ALA A 142 -13.74 -24.13 -8.04
C ALA A 142 -12.69 -23.00 -8.01
N PHE A 143 -13.04 -21.81 -7.51
CA PHE A 143 -12.08 -20.73 -7.33
C PHE A 143 -11.06 -21.07 -6.23
N TYR A 144 -11.52 -21.57 -5.09
CA TYR A 144 -10.66 -21.92 -3.96
C TYR A 144 -9.70 -23.06 -4.28
N GLN A 145 -10.13 -24.03 -5.10
CA GLN A 145 -9.29 -25.14 -5.57
C GLN A 145 -8.06 -24.68 -6.35
N LEU A 146 -8.08 -23.48 -6.96
CA LEU A 146 -6.94 -22.96 -7.73
C LEU A 146 -5.70 -22.71 -6.86
N TRP A 147 -5.85 -22.52 -5.55
CA TRP A 147 -4.73 -22.12 -4.68
C TRP A 147 -4.71 -22.76 -3.28
N LEU A 148 -5.80 -23.35 -2.79
CA LEU A 148 -5.80 -24.08 -1.50
C LEU A 148 -5.28 -25.53 -1.60
N GLY A 149 -5.19 -26.08 -2.81
CA GLY A 149 -4.79 -27.47 -3.01
C GLY A 149 -5.81 -28.50 -2.49
N GLN A 150 -5.36 -29.74 -2.32
CA GLN A 150 -6.24 -30.89 -2.07
C GLN A 150 -7.00 -30.84 -0.74
N THR A 151 -6.41 -30.26 0.30
CA THR A 151 -7.01 -30.24 1.64
C THR A 151 -8.13 -29.21 1.75
N MET A 152 -8.21 -28.24 0.82
CA MET A 152 -9.15 -27.11 0.86
C MET A 152 -9.10 -26.34 2.21
N ALA A 153 -7.97 -26.40 2.91
CA ALA A 153 -7.81 -25.85 4.24
C ALA A 153 -7.59 -24.34 4.17
N TYR A 154 -8.63 -23.54 4.44
CA TYR A 154 -8.53 -22.08 4.53
C TYR A 154 -8.23 -21.63 5.96
N THR A 155 -7.07 -22.06 6.47
CA THR A 155 -6.54 -21.72 7.79
C THR A 155 -5.03 -21.55 7.70
N CYS A 156 -4.41 -20.90 8.70
CA CYS A 156 -2.97 -20.86 8.80
C CYS A 156 -2.39 -22.29 8.88
N ALA A 157 -1.39 -22.57 8.06
CA ALA A 157 -0.60 -23.79 8.16
C ALA A 157 0.44 -23.64 9.29
N TYR A 158 0.85 -24.77 9.86
CA TYR A 158 1.90 -24.82 10.88
C TYR A 158 3.15 -25.49 10.31
N TYR A 159 4.26 -24.74 10.29
CA TYR A 159 5.56 -25.20 9.84
C TYR A 159 6.54 -25.18 11.03
N PRO A 160 6.83 -26.34 11.66
CA PRO A 160 7.65 -26.38 12.88
C PRO A 160 9.10 -25.97 12.65
N THR A 161 9.60 -26.09 11.42
CA THR A 161 10.95 -25.68 11.03
C THR A 161 10.94 -25.03 9.65
N ALA A 162 11.95 -24.20 9.34
CA ALA A 162 12.08 -23.57 8.02
C ALA A 162 12.20 -24.59 6.87
N GLU A 163 12.74 -25.79 7.14
CA GLU A 163 12.86 -26.87 6.16
C GLU A 163 11.49 -27.43 5.71
N THR A 164 10.47 -27.27 6.55
CA THR A 164 9.10 -27.72 6.24
C THR A 164 8.30 -26.70 5.42
N LEU A 165 8.84 -25.49 5.20
CA LEU A 165 8.20 -24.50 4.33
C LEU A 165 8.14 -25.02 2.88
N PRO A 166 7.01 -24.79 2.17
CA PRO A 166 6.94 -25.09 0.74
C PRO A 166 8.03 -24.30 0.02
N ARG A 167 8.85 -25.00 -0.77
CA ARG A 167 9.88 -24.34 -1.57
C ARG A 167 9.19 -23.44 -2.60
N SER A 168 9.63 -22.19 -2.73
CA SER A 168 9.13 -21.29 -3.76
C SER A 168 9.61 -21.80 -5.13
N GLY A 169 8.72 -22.47 -5.86
CA GLY A 169 8.96 -22.91 -7.25
C GLY A 169 8.54 -24.36 -7.49
N ALA A 170 7.30 -24.53 -7.90
CA ALA A 170 6.82 -25.61 -8.77
C ALA A 170 5.83 -24.99 -9.76
#